data_AF-A0A6A3CJ62-F1
#
_entry.id   AF-A0A6A3CJ62-F1
#
_cell.length_a   1.000
_cell.length_b   1.000
_cell.length_c   1.000
_cell.angle_alpha   90.00
_cell.angle_beta   90.00
_cell.angle_gamma   90.00
#
_symmetry.space_group_name_H-M   'P 1'
#
loop_
_entity.id
_entity.type
_entity.pdbx_description
1 polymer ?
#
loop_
_entity_poly.entity_id
_entity_poly.type
_entity_poly.pdbx_seq_one_letter_code
_entity_poly.pdbx_strand_id
1 'polypeptide(L)'
;MGEDKGTVCVTGGKSYVASWLIKMLLHQGYSVHTTVRADPGNKRDLSFLTGLPGSDEKLKIFDADLDSPDSFDAAIEGCKGVIHVAAPVDFPAKDPEAVVTQRAYASWW
;
A
#
# COMPACT_ATOMS: atom_id res chain seq x y z
N MET A 1 24.79 16.55 1.81
CA MET A 1 23.32 16.51 1.60
C MET A 1 23.03 15.21 0.87
N GLY A 2 22.28 14.31 1.48
CA GLY A 2 21.97 13.01 0.88
C GLY A 2 21.12 13.20 -0.37
N GLU A 3 21.47 12.49 -1.44
CA GLU A 3 20.77 12.49 -2.72
C GLU A 3 19.29 12.08 -2.51
N ASP A 4 18.35 12.86 -3.05
CA ASP A 4 16.93 12.52 -2.98
C ASP A 4 16.63 11.28 -3.83
N LYS A 5 16.44 10.14 -3.14
CA LYS A 5 16.07 8.87 -3.76
C LYS A 5 14.71 8.95 -4.48
N GLY A 6 13.87 9.92 -4.12
CA GLY A 6 12.55 10.16 -4.68
C GLY A 6 11.46 9.33 -4.00
N THR A 7 10.25 9.44 -4.57
CA THR A 7 9.04 8.84 -4.00
C THR A 7 8.67 7.53 -4.69
N VAL A 8 8.26 6.52 -3.92
CA VAL A 8 7.71 5.26 -4.40
C VAL A 8 6.32 5.04 -3.80
N CYS A 9 5.36 4.57 -4.59
CA CYS A 9 4.04 4.17 -4.09
C CYS A 9 4.05 2.67 -3.74
N VAL A 10 3.62 2.31 -2.54
CA VAL A 10 3.42 0.93 -2.09
C VAL A 10 1.94 0.73 -1.75
N THR A 11 1.22 -0.05 -2.54
CA THR A 11 -0.21 -0.26 -2.31
C THR A 11 -0.45 -1.23 -1.14
N GLY A 12 -1.52 -1.05 -0.37
CA GLY A 12 -1.91 -2.01 0.67
C GLY A 12 -0.96 -2.01 1.87
N GLY A 13 -0.52 -0.82 2.31
CA GLY A 13 0.45 -0.58 3.39
C GLY A 13 0.13 -1.26 4.71
N LYS A 14 -1.14 -1.64 4.90
CA LYS A 14 -1.58 -2.41 6.07
C LYS A 14 -1.16 -3.87 6.06
N SER A 15 -0.83 -4.43 4.91
CA SER A 15 -0.45 -5.83 4.80
C SER A 15 0.91 -6.08 5.45
N TYR A 16 1.13 -7.32 5.88
CA TYR A 16 2.39 -7.73 6.48
C TYR A 16 3.59 -7.40 5.56
N VAL A 17 3.51 -7.80 4.29
CA VAL A 17 4.58 -7.58 3.31
C VAL A 17 4.78 -6.08 3.03
N ALA A 18 3.70 -5.33 2.79
CA ALA A 18 3.84 -3.90 2.48
C ALA A 18 4.40 -3.11 3.67
N SER A 19 3.98 -3.41 4.89
CA SER A 19 4.47 -2.71 6.09
C SER A 19 5.99 -2.83 6.26
N TRP A 20 6.53 -4.01 5.95
CA TRP A 20 7.96 -4.26 6.04
C TRP A 20 8.74 -3.61 4.92
N LEU A 21 8.18 -3.64 3.70
CA LEU A 21 8.73 -2.93 2.56
C LEU A 21 8.80 -1.42 2.81
N ILE A 22 7.74 -0.81 3.35
CA ILE A 22 7.69 0.61 3.71
C ILE A 22 8.80 0.94 4.70
N LYS A 23 8.96 0.13 5.75
CA LYS A 23 10.06 0.32 6.72
C LYS A 23 11.43 0.30 6.05
N MET A 24 11.67 -0.68 5.16
CA MET A 24 12.95 -0.78 4.45
C MET A 24 13.19 0.41 3.52
N LEU A 25 12.18 0.87 2.79
CA LEU A 25 12.28 2.01 1.89
C LEU A 25 12.59 3.31 2.65
N LEU A 26 11.88 3.57 3.75
CA LEU A 26 12.14 4.71 4.64
C LEU A 26 13.58 4.67 5.19
N HIS A 27 14.03 3.50 5.65
CA HIS A 27 15.40 3.30 6.14
C HIS A 27 16.46 3.55 5.06
N GLN A 28 16.17 3.21 3.80
CA GLN A 28 17.05 3.48 2.65
C GLN A 28 16.98 4.93 2.15
N GLY A 29 16.15 5.77 2.77
CA GLY A 29 16.07 7.20 2.51
C GLY A 29 15.02 7.61 1.47
N TYR A 30 14.19 6.69 0.97
CA TYR A 30 13.08 7.00 0.06
C TYR A 30 11.95 7.74 0.77
N SER A 31 11.23 8.56 0.01
CA SER A 31 9.87 8.97 0.37
C SER A 31 8.89 7.89 -0.09
N VAL A 32 7.86 7.63 0.71
CA VAL A 32 6.91 6.54 0.49
C VAL A 32 5.50 7.10 0.52
N HIS A 33 4.79 6.89 -0.57
CA HIS A 33 3.33 6.95 -0.59
C HIS A 33 2.82 5.53 -0.34
N THR A 34 1.79 5.37 0.47
CA THR A 34 1.14 4.07 0.64
C THR A 34 -0.36 4.19 0.65
N THR A 35 -1.03 3.14 0.16
CA THR A 35 -2.49 3.08 0.19
C THR A 35 -2.99 2.14 1.27
N VAL A 36 -4.07 2.53 1.93
CA VAL A 36 -4.84 1.69 2.83
C VAL A 36 -6.30 1.80 2.42
N ARG A 37 -7.09 0.74 2.63
CA ARG A 37 -8.55 0.85 2.47
C ARG A 37 -9.14 1.46 3.74
N ALA A 38 -10.03 2.43 3.58
CA ALA A 38 -10.83 2.98 4.65
C ALA A 38 -11.57 1.87 5.39
N ASP A 39 -11.53 1.93 6.72
CA ASP A 39 -12.30 1.07 7.60
C ASP A 39 -13.35 1.95 8.28
N PRO A 40 -14.65 1.80 7.95
CA PRO A 40 -15.73 2.61 8.52
C PRO A 40 -15.81 2.53 10.05
N GLY A 41 -15.27 1.48 10.66
CA GLY A 41 -15.23 1.33 12.11
C GLY A 41 -13.96 1.89 12.76
N ASN A 42 -13.04 2.45 11.97
CA ASN A 42 -11.70 2.86 12.38
C ASN A 42 -10.96 1.78 13.19
N LYS A 43 -11.29 0.50 12.97
CA LYS A 43 -10.97 -0.60 13.89
C LYS A 43 -9.49 -0.99 13.87
N ARG A 44 -8.72 -0.38 12.99
CA ARG A 44 -7.40 -0.89 12.65
C ARG A 44 -6.37 0.23 12.59
N ASP A 45 -5.70 0.37 13.71
CA ASP A 45 -4.55 1.23 13.98
C ASP A 45 -3.48 1.22 12.86
N LEU A 46 -2.91 2.40 12.56
CA LEU A 46 -1.79 2.60 11.64
C LEU A 46 -0.51 3.05 12.36
N SER A 47 -0.50 3.05 13.69
CA SER A 47 0.64 3.44 14.54
C SER A 47 1.92 2.69 14.20
N PHE A 48 1.83 1.45 13.72
CA PHE A 48 2.98 0.67 13.30
C PHE A 48 3.66 1.23 12.03
N LEU A 49 2.95 2.00 11.20
CA LEU A 49 3.51 2.73 10.06
C LEU A 49 3.96 4.13 10.47
N THR A 50 3.11 4.87 11.19
CA THR A 50 3.40 6.25 11.61
C THR A 50 4.40 6.34 12.76
N GLY A 51 4.73 5.21 13.40
CA GLY A 51 5.79 5.10 14.41
C GLY A 51 7.15 4.71 13.81
N LEU A 52 7.25 4.52 12.49
CA LEU A 52 8.52 4.19 11.84
C LEU A 52 9.46 5.41 11.83
N PRO A 53 10.77 5.23 12.00
CA PRO A 53 11.73 6.32 11.87
C PRO A 53 11.61 7.03 10.52
N GLY A 54 11.46 8.36 10.55
CA GLY A 54 11.34 9.20 9.35
C GLY A 54 9.94 9.21 8.70
N SER A 55 8.96 8.52 9.28
CA SER A 55 7.60 8.48 8.72
C SER A 55 6.91 9.85 8.71
N ASP A 56 7.09 10.68 9.75
CA ASP A 56 6.49 12.03 9.82
C ASP A 56 6.86 12.94 8.64
N GLU A 57 8.05 12.75 8.06
CA GLU A 57 8.55 13.56 6.94
C GLU A 57 8.35 12.88 5.59
N LYS A 58 8.49 11.54 5.55
CA LYS A 58 8.68 10.79 4.31
C LYS A 58 7.56 9.79 4.01
N LEU A 59 6.62 9.56 4.92
CA LEU A 59 5.48 8.68 4.69
C LEU A 59 4.20 9.49 4.47
N LYS A 60 3.50 9.20 3.37
CA LYS A 60 2.12 9.67 3.16
C LYS A 60 1.19 8.48 2.98
N ILE A 61 0.04 8.52 3.65
CA ILE A 61 -0.96 7.47 3.62
C ILE A 61 -2.19 8.00 2.87
N PHE A 62 -2.64 7.25 1.88
CA PHE A 62 -3.79 7.56 1.04
C PHE A 62 -4.87 6.50 1.24
N ASP A 63 -6.12 6.91 1.11
CA ASP A 63 -7.23 5.96 0.99
C ASP A 63 -7.32 5.49 -0.47
N ALA A 64 -7.32 4.18 -0.71
CA ALA A 64 -7.56 3.61 -2.03
C ALA A 64 -8.11 2.20 -1.94
N ASP A 65 -9.00 1.86 -2.88
CA ASP A 65 -9.65 0.56 -3.00
C ASP A 65 -9.47 -0.01 -4.41
N LEU A 66 -9.18 -1.31 -4.49
CA LEU A 66 -9.01 -2.04 -5.76
C LEU A 66 -10.30 -2.05 -6.59
N ASP A 67 -11.47 -1.93 -5.95
CA ASP A 67 -12.76 -1.80 -6.63
C ASP A 67 -12.99 -0.37 -7.20
N SER A 68 -12.04 0.55 -7.01
CA SER A 68 -12.11 1.94 -7.46
C SER A 68 -10.73 2.40 -7.97
N PRO A 69 -10.32 2.02 -9.20
CA PRO A 69 -8.98 2.29 -9.73
C PRO A 69 -8.51 3.75 -9.64
N ASP A 70 -9.41 4.71 -9.89
CA ASP A 70 -9.10 6.14 -9.82
C ASP A 70 -8.71 6.61 -8.41
N SER A 71 -9.04 5.83 -7.37
CA SER A 71 -8.63 6.13 -5.99
C SER A 71 -7.12 6.05 -5.75
N PHE A 72 -6.37 5.42 -6.66
CA PHE A 72 -4.91 5.31 -6.56
C PHE A 72 -4.15 6.50 -7.15
N ASP A 73 -4.81 7.36 -7.94
CA ASP A 73 -4.14 8.44 -8.70
C ASP A 73 -3.31 9.36 -7.79
N ALA A 74 -3.91 9.83 -6.70
CA ALA A 74 -3.24 10.72 -5.75
C ALA A 74 -2.04 10.05 -5.05
N ALA A 75 -2.08 8.73 -4.85
CA ALA A 75 -0.97 8.00 -4.25
C ALA A 75 0.18 7.80 -5.25
N ILE A 76 -0.13 7.64 -6.54
CA ILE A 76 0.83 7.40 -7.62
C ILE A 76 1.46 8.71 -8.10
N GLU A 77 0.76 9.83 -8.02
CA GLU A 77 1.23 11.11 -8.54
C GLU A 77 2.61 11.50 -7.97
N GLY A 78 3.54 11.82 -8.89
CA GLY A 78 4.93 12.18 -8.55
C GLY A 78 5.82 11.02 -8.10
N CYS A 79 5.32 9.77 -8.06
CA CYS A 79 6.13 8.61 -7.74
C CYS A 79 7.01 8.19 -8.92
N LYS A 80 8.26 7.79 -8.64
CA LYS A 80 9.19 7.21 -9.61
C LYS A 80 8.85 5.76 -9.96
N GLY A 81 8.04 5.10 -9.15
CA GLY A 81 7.60 3.73 -9.36
C GLY A 81 6.51 3.31 -8.38
N VAL A 82 5.83 2.21 -8.72
CA VAL A 82 4.76 1.61 -7.94
C VAL A 82 5.13 0.16 -7.63
N ILE A 83 5.02 -0.22 -6.35
CA ILE A 83 5.12 -1.61 -5.90
C ILE A 83 3.72 -2.04 -5.48
N HIS A 84 3.07 -2.79 -6.36
CA HIS A 84 1.70 -3.27 -6.14
C HIS A 84 1.71 -4.53 -5.26
N VAL A 85 1.31 -4.37 -4.00
CA VAL A 85 1.22 -5.44 -2.98
C VAL A 85 -0.23 -5.66 -2.53
N ALA A 86 -1.13 -4.72 -2.83
CA ALA A 86 -2.52 -4.82 -2.41
C ALA A 86 -3.17 -6.02 -3.11
N ALA A 87 -3.84 -6.85 -2.32
CA ALA A 87 -4.64 -7.95 -2.83
C ALA A 87 -5.82 -8.17 -1.88
N PRO A 88 -6.99 -8.58 -2.41
CA PRO A 88 -8.08 -9.07 -1.58
C PRO A 88 -7.66 -10.39 -0.91
N VAL A 89 -7.65 -10.41 0.42
CA VAL A 89 -7.31 -11.59 1.21
C VAL A 89 -8.54 -12.01 2.01
N ASP A 90 -9.35 -12.89 1.43
CA ASP A 90 -10.43 -13.58 2.13
C ASP A 90 -10.02 -15.03 2.41
N PHE A 91 -10.09 -15.43 3.68
CA PHE A 91 -10.02 -16.83 4.14
C PHE A 91 -11.31 -17.11 4.92
N PRO A 92 -12.17 -18.12 4.62
CA PRO A 92 -12.10 -19.20 3.63
C PRO A 92 -13.22 -19.13 2.56
N ALA A 93 -12.86 -19.25 1.28
CA ALA A 93 -13.84 -19.56 0.24
C ALA A 93 -14.00 -21.09 0.12
N LYS A 94 -15.25 -21.56 -0.07
CA LYS A 94 -15.55 -22.98 -0.34
C LYS A 94 -14.89 -23.53 -1.61
N ASP A 95 -14.40 -22.64 -2.49
CA ASP A 95 -13.72 -22.97 -3.73
C ASP A 95 -12.51 -22.04 -3.96
N PRO A 96 -11.29 -22.53 -3.71
CA PRO A 96 -10.06 -21.76 -3.91
C PRO A 96 -9.79 -21.38 -5.38
N GLU A 97 -10.19 -22.19 -6.35
CA GLU A 97 -9.82 -21.97 -7.77
C GLU A 97 -10.64 -20.86 -8.41
N ALA A 98 -11.95 -20.81 -8.15
CA ALA A 98 -12.81 -19.74 -8.63
C ALA A 98 -12.35 -18.37 -8.10
N VAL A 99 -11.94 -18.33 -6.83
CA VAL A 99 -11.43 -17.14 -6.17
C VAL A 99 -10.08 -16.71 -6.72
N VAL A 100 -9.16 -17.63 -6.97
CA VAL A 100 -7.86 -17.31 -7.61
C VAL A 100 -8.07 -16.76 -9.02
N THR A 101 -8.96 -17.38 -9.80
CA THR A 101 -9.25 -16.96 -11.18
C THR A 101 -9.85 -15.56 -11.23
N GLN A 102 -10.90 -15.28 -10.44
CA GLN A 102 -11.54 -13.97 -10.41
C GLN A 102 -10.59 -12.85 -9.93
N ARG A 103 -9.69 -13.15 -8.98
CA ARG A 103 -8.66 -12.20 -8.51
C ARG A 103 -7.63 -11.90 -9.59
N ALA A 104 -7.18 -12.91 -10.32
CA ALA A 104 -6.25 -12.73 -11.42
C ALA A 104 -6.87 -11.94 -12.59
N TYR A 105 -8.19 -11.88 -12.72
CA TYR A 105 -8.83 -10.92 -13.61
C TYR A 105 -8.85 -9.52 -12.98
N ALA A 106 -9.33 -9.41 -11.74
CA ALA A 106 -9.49 -8.15 -11.01
C ALA A 106 -8.22 -7.28 -10.87
N SER A 107 -7.03 -7.90 -10.94
CA SER A 107 -5.75 -7.25 -10.71
C SER A 107 -5.06 -6.73 -11.99
N TRP A 108 -5.69 -6.87 -13.16
CA TRP A 108 -5.10 -6.60 -14.48
C TRP A 108 -5.82 -5.50 -15.28
N TRP A 109 -6.53 -4.62 -14.60
CA TRP A 109 -7.14 -3.42 -15.19
C TRP A 109 -6.75 -2.18 -14.39
#